data_AF-A0AAV0TCA2-F1
#
_entry.id   AF-A0AAV0TCA2-F1
#
_cell.length_a   1.000
_cell.length_b   1.000
_cell.length_c   1.000
_cell.angle_alpha   90.00
_cell.angle_beta   90.00
_cell.angle_gamma   90.00
#
_symmetry.space_group_name_H-M   'P 1'
#
loop_
_entity.id
_entity.type
_entity.pdbx_description
1 polymer ?
#
loop_
_entity_poly.entity_id
_entity_poly.type
_entity_poly.pdbx_seq_one_letter_code
_entity_poly.pdbx_strand_id
1 'polypeptide(L)'
;MFSASALLIEKVVGAPLQVLSGWVDVLPLKSYALSPRTLQLRAMAKVLQRNVVDARAAVKPETYQVFLNDLRGCFEAPESKDVREVVLLMLVMCEWPQEEPPQLRGMNDDLMKIVREWVSCNPIRFWTFQPWLAALLVSQSESLASTYISHLFEIGLLRPWEREFAERVATIVLHAGNVEHVLKAALSKLDPHMQHVYFNVNVGLTGSLH
;
A
#
# COMPACT_ATOMS: atom_id res chain seq x y z
N MET A 1 -12.45 -13.20 14.61
CA MET A 1 -11.23 -13.71 13.94
C MET A 1 -10.57 -12.52 13.25
N PHE A 2 -9.30 -12.25 13.53
CA PHE A 2 -8.57 -11.20 12.84
C PHE A 2 -8.12 -11.75 11.48
N SER A 3 -8.45 -11.06 10.39
CA SER A 3 -7.95 -11.35 9.05
C SER A 3 -6.42 -11.53 9.09
N ALA A 4 -5.89 -12.50 8.33
CA ALA A 4 -4.46 -12.80 8.26
C ALA A 4 -3.58 -11.56 7.95
N SER A 5 -4.16 -10.54 7.32
CA SER A 5 -3.52 -9.24 7.06
C SER A 5 -3.27 -8.42 8.34
N ALA A 6 -4.12 -8.54 9.37
CA ALA A 6 -3.90 -7.88 10.66
C ALA A 6 -2.78 -8.54 11.47
N LEU A 7 -2.64 -9.87 11.37
CA LEU A 7 -1.57 -10.66 12.00
C LEU A 7 -0.18 -10.37 11.39
N LEU A 8 -0.11 -10.01 10.11
CA LEU A 8 1.13 -9.60 9.46
C LEU A 8 1.63 -8.23 9.94
N ILE A 9 0.72 -7.30 10.27
CA ILE A 9 1.08 -6.00 10.86
C ILE A 9 1.63 -6.18 12.29
N GLU A 10 1.23 -7.24 13.00
CA GLU A 10 1.71 -7.56 14.35
C GLU A 10 3.05 -8.33 14.38
N LYS A 11 3.41 -9.04 13.30
CA LYS A 11 4.59 -9.93 13.27
C LYS A 11 5.95 -9.24 13.07
N VAL A 12 5.97 -7.95 12.75
CA VAL A 12 7.20 -7.22 12.36
C VAL A 12 7.65 -6.24 13.45
N VAL A 13 7.46 -6.61 14.71
CA VAL A 13 7.94 -5.77 15.82
C VAL A 13 9.38 -6.16 16.12
N GLY A 14 10.34 -5.44 15.52
CA GLY A 14 11.73 -5.37 15.98
C GLY A 14 12.72 -6.39 15.42
N ALA A 15 12.37 -7.14 14.36
CA ALA A 15 13.31 -8.00 13.65
C ALA A 15 13.81 -7.33 12.36
N PRO A 16 15.11 -7.39 12.04
CA PRO A 16 15.63 -6.90 10.77
C PRO A 16 14.98 -7.65 9.60
N LEU A 17 14.65 -6.92 8.54
CA LEU A 17 14.04 -7.49 7.34
C LEU A 17 15.08 -7.70 6.26
N GLN A 18 15.07 -8.88 5.68
CA GLN A 18 15.98 -9.20 4.59
C GLN A 18 15.50 -8.51 3.30
N VAL A 19 16.35 -7.64 2.74
CA VAL A 19 16.15 -7.03 1.42
C VAL A 19 17.36 -7.40 0.58
N LEU A 20 17.13 -8.08 -0.56
CA LEU A 20 18.19 -8.77 -1.31
C LEU A 20 18.94 -9.76 -0.40
N SER A 21 20.27 -9.66 -0.32
CA SER A 21 21.11 -10.43 0.60
C SER A 21 21.46 -9.66 1.90
N GLY A 22 20.98 -8.42 2.03
CA GLY A 22 21.26 -7.54 3.17
C GLY A 22 20.07 -7.43 4.14
N TRP A 23 20.20 -6.55 5.14
CA TRP A 23 19.23 -6.38 6.22
C TRP A 23 18.88 -4.91 6.41
N VAL A 24 17.58 -4.65 6.54
CA VAL A 24 17.02 -3.34 6.89
C VAL A 24 16.45 -3.41 8.29
N ASP A 25 16.99 -2.58 9.18
CA ASP A 25 16.40 -2.34 10.48
C ASP A 25 15.15 -1.48 10.29
N VAL A 26 14.00 -2.15 10.23
CA VAL A 26 12.74 -1.46 10.47
C VAL A 26 12.65 -1.32 11.98
N LEU A 27 13.01 -0.12 12.46
CA LEU A 27 12.83 0.24 13.87
C LEU A 27 11.42 -0.20 14.30
N PRO A 28 11.25 -0.79 15.49
CA PRO A 28 9.93 -1.16 16.01
C PRO A 28 9.11 0.12 16.21
N LEU A 29 8.55 0.62 15.12
CA LEU A 29 7.71 1.78 15.05
C LEU A 29 6.31 1.26 15.34
N LYS A 30 5.85 1.58 16.56
CA LYS A 30 4.46 1.59 17.04
C LYS A 30 3.54 0.74 16.17
N SER A 31 3.09 -0.43 16.66
CA SER A 31 2.05 -1.22 15.97
C SER A 31 0.93 -0.30 15.46
N TYR A 32 1.00 0.09 14.18
CA TYR A 32 0.10 1.08 13.62
C TYR A 32 -1.31 0.53 13.59
N ALA A 33 -1.42 -0.81 13.54
CA ALA A 33 -2.65 -1.56 13.70
C ALA A 33 -3.39 -1.25 15.01
N LEU A 34 -2.65 -1.00 16.10
CA LEU A 34 -3.21 -0.77 17.42
C LEU A 34 -3.25 0.71 17.80
N SER A 35 -2.83 1.62 16.91
CA SER A 35 -2.97 3.05 17.19
C SER A 35 -4.46 3.42 17.27
N PRO A 36 -4.87 4.26 18.25
CA PRO A 36 -6.28 4.65 18.40
C PRO A 36 -6.89 5.21 17.11
N ARG A 37 -6.14 6.02 16.37
CA ARG A 37 -6.58 6.58 15.08
C ARG A 37 -6.82 5.47 14.05
N THR A 38 -5.89 4.54 13.89
CA THR A 38 -6.06 3.42 12.94
C THR A 38 -7.27 2.56 13.31
N LEU A 39 -7.48 2.28 14.59
CA LEU A 39 -8.65 1.52 15.05
C LEU A 39 -9.97 2.24 14.75
N GLN A 40 -10.02 3.56 14.95
CA GLN A 40 -11.18 4.38 14.57
C GLN A 40 -11.44 4.33 13.06
N LEU A 41 -10.42 4.57 12.23
CA LEU A 41 -10.56 4.54 10.78
C LEU A 41 -10.94 3.15 10.26
N ARG A 42 -10.46 2.06 10.90
CA ARG A 42 -10.88 0.69 10.59
C ARG A 42 -12.36 0.45 10.88
N ALA A 43 -12.89 1.02 11.96
CA ALA A 43 -14.33 0.95 12.22
C ALA A 43 -15.12 1.67 11.13
N MET A 44 -14.67 2.85 10.72
CA MET A 44 -15.28 3.60 9.62
C MET A 44 -15.18 2.85 8.28
N ALA A 45 -14.08 2.15 8.02
CA ALA A 45 -13.90 1.33 6.81
C ALA A 45 -14.94 0.20 6.71
N LYS A 46 -15.28 -0.44 7.84
CA LYS A 46 -16.36 -1.45 7.86
C LYS A 46 -17.74 -0.85 7.61
N VAL A 47 -17.99 0.36 8.13
CA VAL A 47 -19.23 1.09 7.82
C VAL A 47 -19.28 1.45 6.34
N LEU A 48 -18.18 1.94 5.77
CA LEU A 48 -18.09 2.25 4.35
C LEU A 48 -18.28 1.01 3.48
N GLN A 49 -17.71 -0.13 3.88
CA GLN A 49 -17.91 -1.41 3.20
C GLN A 49 -19.39 -1.77 3.12
N ARG A 50 -20.12 -1.62 4.23
CA ARG A 50 -21.57 -1.86 4.25
C ARG A 50 -22.29 -0.88 3.33
N ASN A 51 -21.94 0.41 3.37
CA ASN A 51 -22.58 1.42 2.54
C ASN A 51 -22.39 1.17 1.05
N VAL A 52 -21.20 0.72 0.61
CA VAL A 52 -20.99 0.41 -0.81
C VAL A 52 -21.75 -0.84 -1.23
N VAL A 53 -21.82 -1.86 -0.37
CA VAL A 53 -22.63 -3.07 -0.61
C VAL A 53 -24.11 -2.71 -0.74
N ASP A 54 -24.63 -1.89 0.19
CA ASP A 54 -26.02 -1.45 0.19
C ASP A 54 -26.31 -0.57 -1.04
N ALA A 55 -25.38 0.32 -1.43
CA ALA A 55 -25.51 1.15 -2.64
C ALA A 55 -25.51 0.30 -3.92
N ARG A 56 -24.67 -0.73 -3.99
CA ARG A 56 -24.58 -1.64 -5.15
C ARG A 56 -25.80 -2.55 -5.25
N ALA A 57 -26.35 -2.97 -4.11
CA ALA A 57 -27.56 -3.80 -4.03
C ALA A 57 -28.87 -2.99 -4.11
N ALA A 58 -28.79 -1.66 -4.22
CA ALA A 58 -29.97 -0.81 -4.27
C ALA A 58 -30.82 -1.07 -5.52
N VAL A 59 -32.15 -0.91 -5.36
CA VAL A 59 -33.12 -1.08 -6.46
C VAL A 59 -32.86 -0.11 -7.61
N LYS A 60 -32.36 1.09 -7.30
CA LYS A 60 -32.04 2.14 -8.28
C LYS A 60 -30.55 2.10 -8.63
N PRO A 61 -30.15 1.71 -9.85
CA PRO A 61 -28.75 1.62 -10.25
C PRO A 61 -27.97 2.94 -10.10
N GLU A 62 -28.67 4.07 -10.20
CA GLU A 62 -28.08 5.41 -10.07
C GLU A 62 -27.50 5.64 -8.68
N THR A 63 -28.03 4.98 -7.65
CA THR A 63 -27.54 5.06 -6.26
C THR A 63 -26.06 4.69 -6.18
N TYR A 64 -25.68 3.60 -6.85
CA TYR A 64 -24.30 3.15 -6.87
C TYR A 64 -23.40 4.14 -7.62
N GLN A 65 -23.87 4.68 -8.74
CA GLN A 65 -23.08 5.64 -9.51
C GLN A 65 -22.87 6.96 -8.77
N VAL A 66 -23.90 7.46 -8.06
CA VAL A 66 -23.78 8.63 -7.18
C VAL A 66 -22.76 8.35 -6.08
N PHE A 67 -22.84 7.19 -5.43
CA PHE A 67 -21.87 6.79 -4.41
C PHE A 67 -20.43 6.79 -4.93
N LEU A 68 -20.19 6.22 -6.12
CA LEU A 68 -18.86 6.24 -6.74
C LEU A 68 -18.39 7.66 -7.09
N ASN A 69 -19.29 8.53 -7.56
CA ASN A 69 -18.97 9.91 -7.87
C ASN A 69 -18.59 10.69 -6.59
N ASP A 70 -19.32 10.50 -5.50
CA ASP A 70 -19.03 11.12 -4.21
C ASP A 70 -17.65 10.67 -3.69
N LEU A 71 -17.34 9.37 -3.78
CA LEU A 71 -16.01 8.86 -3.45
C LEU A 71 -14.91 9.49 -4.31
N ARG A 72 -15.10 9.60 -5.63
CA ARG A 72 -14.14 10.30 -6.50
C ARG A 72 -13.95 11.75 -6.07
N GLY A 73 -15.02 12.45 -5.72
CA GLY A 73 -14.97 13.81 -5.19
C GLY A 73 -14.10 13.90 -3.93
N CYS A 74 -14.24 12.96 -3.00
CA CYS A 74 -13.40 12.89 -1.81
C CYS A 74 -11.92 12.59 -2.11
N PHE A 75 -11.59 11.90 -3.20
CA PHE A 75 -10.19 11.66 -3.55
C PHE A 75 -9.50 12.92 -4.09
N GLU A 76 -10.23 13.78 -4.82
CA GLU A 76 -9.68 15.05 -5.34
C GLU A 76 -9.69 16.18 -4.29
N ALA A 77 -10.56 16.10 -3.28
CA ALA A 77 -10.65 17.11 -2.21
C ALA A 77 -9.42 17.10 -1.27
N PRO A 78 -8.67 18.21 -1.13
CA PRO A 78 -7.47 18.29 -0.29
C PRO A 78 -7.70 17.89 1.18
N GLU A 79 -8.82 18.29 1.76
CA GLU A 79 -9.23 18.08 3.14
C GLU A 79 -9.69 16.64 3.45
N SER A 80 -9.96 15.84 2.42
CA SER A 80 -10.53 14.49 2.55
C SER A 80 -9.48 13.40 2.81
N LYS A 81 -8.44 13.71 3.60
CA LYS A 81 -7.35 12.77 3.91
C LYS A 81 -7.87 11.51 4.62
N ASP A 82 -8.72 11.70 5.63
CA ASP A 82 -9.26 10.58 6.41
C ASP A 82 -10.16 9.69 5.55
N VAL A 83 -10.96 10.27 4.64
CA VAL A 83 -11.80 9.49 3.72
C VAL A 83 -10.95 8.61 2.80
N ARG A 84 -9.86 9.15 2.25
CA ARG A 84 -8.91 8.37 1.44
C ARG A 84 -8.33 7.20 2.22
N GLU A 85 -7.88 7.43 3.46
CA GLU A 85 -7.39 6.36 4.31
C GLU A 85 -8.46 5.32 4.65
N VAL A 86 -9.70 5.74 4.91
CA VAL A 86 -10.85 4.84 5.18
C VAL A 86 -11.14 3.96 3.96
N VAL A 87 -11.13 4.52 2.75
CA VAL A 87 -11.34 3.76 1.51
C VAL A 87 -10.21 2.75 1.29
N LEU A 88 -8.96 3.14 1.52
CA LEU A 88 -7.83 2.20 1.41
C LEU A 88 -7.91 1.09 2.44
N LEU A 89 -8.19 1.42 3.71
CA LEU A 89 -8.41 0.44 4.77
C LEU A 89 -9.53 -0.53 4.40
N MET A 90 -10.62 -0.03 3.84
CA MET A 90 -11.73 -0.87 3.37
C MET A 90 -11.25 -1.85 2.29
N LEU A 91 -10.49 -1.39 1.30
CA LEU A 91 -10.00 -2.24 0.22
C LEU A 91 -8.99 -3.30 0.69
N VAL A 92 -8.09 -2.97 1.62
CA VAL A 92 -6.96 -3.84 1.98
C VAL A 92 -7.15 -4.64 3.27
N MET A 93 -8.10 -4.25 4.12
CA MET A 93 -8.29 -4.87 5.44
C MET A 93 -9.66 -5.50 5.67
N CYS A 94 -10.70 -5.04 4.97
CA CYS A 94 -12.00 -5.66 5.10
C CYS A 94 -12.05 -6.99 4.37
N GLU A 95 -12.86 -7.90 4.89
CA GLU A 95 -13.09 -9.19 4.24
C GLU A 95 -14.06 -8.99 3.08
N TRP A 96 -13.59 -9.27 1.88
CA TRP A 96 -14.40 -9.30 0.67
C TRP A 96 -14.72 -10.76 0.32
N PRO A 97 -15.91 -11.04 -0.24
CA PRO A 97 -16.22 -12.38 -0.70
C PRO A 97 -15.24 -12.78 -1.81
N GLN A 98 -14.68 -14.00 -1.73
CA GLN A 98 -13.75 -14.49 -2.76
C GLN A 98 -14.42 -14.58 -4.14
N GLU A 99 -15.69 -14.97 -4.15
CA GLU A 99 -16.55 -14.92 -5.32
C GLU A 99 -17.64 -13.89 -5.07
N GLU A 100 -17.64 -12.82 -5.86
CA GLU A 100 -18.67 -11.78 -5.75
C GLU A 100 -20.03 -12.36 -6.19
N PRO A 101 -21.08 -12.24 -5.36
CA PRO A 101 -22.42 -12.62 -5.80
C PRO A 101 -22.83 -11.76 -7.01
N PRO A 102 -23.72 -12.25 -7.89
CA PRO A 102 -24.05 -11.56 -9.15
C PRO A 102 -24.41 -10.07 -8.98
N GLN A 103 -25.11 -9.74 -7.90
CA GLN A 103 -25.50 -8.37 -7.56
C GLN A 103 -24.33 -7.43 -7.18
N LEU A 104 -23.20 -7.97 -6.74
CA LEU A 104 -22.01 -7.20 -6.35
C LEU A 104 -20.88 -7.28 -7.38
N ARG A 105 -21.08 -8.01 -8.49
CA ARG A 105 -20.05 -8.24 -9.50
C ARG A 105 -19.42 -6.93 -10.00
N GLY A 106 -18.09 -6.85 -9.97
CA GLY A 106 -17.30 -5.72 -10.42
C GLY A 106 -17.18 -4.58 -9.40
N MET A 107 -17.79 -4.71 -8.21
CA MET A 107 -17.79 -3.64 -7.21
C MET A 107 -16.37 -3.37 -6.68
N ASN A 108 -15.58 -4.40 -6.41
CA ASN A 108 -14.22 -4.21 -5.94
C ASN A 108 -13.33 -3.57 -7.03
N ASP A 109 -13.52 -3.97 -8.30
CA ASP A 109 -12.83 -3.38 -9.44
C ASP A 109 -13.18 -1.90 -9.63
N ASP A 110 -14.45 -1.53 -9.49
CA ASP A 110 -14.94 -0.16 -9.57
C ASP A 110 -14.30 0.73 -8.48
N LEU A 111 -14.20 0.22 -7.25
CA LEU A 111 -13.56 0.93 -6.13
C LEU A 111 -12.03 1.03 -6.32
N MET A 112 -11.38 -0.06 -6.71
CA MET A 112 -9.94 -0.08 -6.97
C MET A 112 -9.57 0.82 -8.16
N LYS A 113 -10.47 0.96 -9.14
CA LYS A 113 -10.31 1.88 -10.27
C LYS A 113 -10.20 3.34 -9.81
N ILE A 114 -11.00 3.78 -8.85
CA ILE A 114 -10.90 5.15 -8.29
C ILE A 114 -9.49 5.39 -7.75
N VAL A 115 -8.96 4.44 -6.97
CA VAL A 115 -7.62 4.55 -6.39
C VAL A 115 -6.55 4.55 -7.47
N ARG A 116 -6.63 3.63 -8.44
CA ARG A 116 -5.70 3.53 -9.58
C ARG A 116 -5.66 4.81 -10.39
N GLU A 117 -6.81 5.36 -10.76
CA GLU A 117 -6.89 6.62 -11.51
C GLU A 117 -6.26 7.77 -10.72
N TRP A 118 -6.59 7.87 -9.43
CA TRP A 118 -6.05 8.91 -8.57
C TRP A 118 -4.53 8.86 -8.44
N VAL A 119 -3.94 7.69 -8.18
CA VAL A 119 -2.47 7.60 -8.07
C VAL A 119 -1.76 7.68 -9.42
N SER A 120 -2.40 7.23 -10.51
CA SER A 120 -1.80 7.30 -11.85
C SER A 120 -1.67 8.73 -12.35
N CYS A 121 -2.61 9.61 -11.98
CA CYS A 121 -2.52 11.04 -12.29
C CYS A 121 -1.36 11.74 -11.54
N ASN A 122 -1.01 11.27 -10.35
CA ASN A 122 0.10 11.85 -9.57
C ASN A 122 0.67 10.82 -8.58
N PRO A 123 1.73 10.07 -8.96
CA PRO A 123 2.30 9.00 -8.13
C PRO A 123 2.84 9.45 -6.78
N ILE A 124 3.12 10.76 -6.57
CA ILE A 124 3.52 11.29 -5.26
C ILE A 124 2.45 11.05 -4.20
N ARG A 125 1.20 10.82 -4.61
CA ARG A 125 0.05 10.56 -3.73
C ARG A 125 0.26 9.34 -2.83
N PHE A 126 1.07 8.36 -3.23
CA PHE A 126 1.46 7.23 -2.35
C PHE A 126 2.18 7.66 -1.08
N TRP A 127 2.90 8.79 -1.10
CA TRP A 127 3.61 9.34 0.04
C TRP A 127 2.68 10.02 1.05
N THR A 128 1.42 10.25 0.70
CA THR A 128 0.41 10.77 1.64
C THR A 128 -0.03 9.72 2.67
N PHE A 129 0.26 8.44 2.40
CA PHE A 129 -0.02 7.32 3.28
C PHE A 129 1.22 6.87 4.05
N GLN A 130 0.97 6.26 5.20
CA GLN A 130 2.00 5.54 5.95
C GLN A 130 2.56 4.37 5.11
N PRO A 131 3.86 4.03 5.25
CA PRO A 131 4.51 2.99 4.45
C PRO A 131 3.73 1.66 4.37
N TRP A 132 3.20 1.19 5.49
CA TRP A 132 2.44 -0.06 5.57
C TRP A 132 1.13 -0.05 4.78
N LEU A 133 0.41 1.08 4.77
CA LEU A 133 -0.85 1.19 4.03
C LEU A 133 -0.60 1.26 2.53
N ALA A 134 0.46 1.98 2.12
CA ALA A 134 0.91 1.99 0.72
C ALA A 134 1.34 0.59 0.26
N ALA A 135 2.08 -0.15 1.09
CA ALA A 135 2.52 -1.51 0.81
C ALA A 135 1.34 -2.49 0.66
N LEU A 136 0.37 -2.46 1.59
CA LEU A 136 -0.85 -3.28 1.50
C LEU A 136 -1.72 -2.94 0.29
N LEU A 137 -1.74 -1.68 -0.13
CA LEU A 137 -2.46 -1.25 -1.32
C LEU A 137 -1.81 -1.81 -2.59
N VAL A 138 -0.48 -1.69 -2.72
CA VAL A 138 0.19 -2.15 -3.93
C VAL A 138 0.22 -3.67 -4.06
N SER A 139 0.12 -4.40 -2.94
CA SER A 139 -0.07 -5.87 -2.98
C SER A 139 -1.43 -6.29 -3.56
N GLN A 140 -2.39 -5.37 -3.73
CA GLN A 140 -3.68 -5.71 -4.34
C GLN A 140 -3.63 -5.69 -5.88
N SER A 141 -2.65 -5.03 -6.49
CA SER A 141 -2.60 -4.86 -7.94
C SER A 141 -1.19 -4.64 -8.47
N GLU A 142 -0.79 -5.45 -9.45
CA GLU A 142 0.48 -5.28 -10.16
C GLU A 142 0.61 -3.91 -10.83
N SER A 143 -0.50 -3.33 -11.30
CA SER A 143 -0.51 -1.97 -11.87
C SER A 143 -0.16 -0.91 -10.82
N LEU A 144 -0.69 -1.03 -9.60
CA LEU A 144 -0.36 -0.15 -8.49
C LEU A 144 1.09 -0.34 -8.03
N ALA A 145 1.54 -1.59 -7.94
CA ALA A 145 2.92 -1.91 -7.59
C ALA A 145 3.91 -1.34 -8.60
N SER A 146 3.65 -1.49 -9.90
CA SER A 146 4.50 -0.95 -10.95
C SER A 146 4.62 0.57 -10.85
N THR A 147 3.49 1.29 -10.70
CA THR A 147 3.48 2.75 -10.54
C THR A 147 4.20 3.20 -9.28
N TYR A 148 3.90 2.58 -8.12
CA TYR A 148 4.51 2.98 -6.85
C TYR A 148 5.99 2.66 -6.79
N ILE A 149 6.41 1.46 -7.19
CA ILE A 149 7.81 1.04 -7.14
C ILE A 149 8.64 1.86 -8.12
N SER A 150 8.15 2.08 -9.36
CA SER A 150 8.85 2.94 -10.31
C SER A 150 9.09 4.34 -9.72
N HIS A 151 8.05 4.94 -9.14
CA HIS A 151 8.16 6.27 -8.56
C HIS A 151 9.02 6.30 -7.28
N LEU A 152 8.93 5.27 -6.44
CA LEU A 152 9.75 5.11 -5.24
C LEU A 152 11.25 5.10 -5.59
N PHE A 153 11.63 4.43 -6.68
CA PHE A 153 13.04 4.39 -7.12
C PHE A 153 13.45 5.64 -7.90
N GLU A 154 12.51 6.35 -8.52
CA GLU A 154 12.76 7.62 -9.22
C GLU A 154 13.05 8.77 -8.24
N ILE A 155 12.23 8.93 -7.20
CA ILE A 155 12.30 10.10 -6.32
C ILE A 155 12.63 9.76 -4.87
N GLY A 156 12.51 8.50 -4.46
CA GLY A 156 12.62 8.12 -3.05
C GLY A 156 14.01 8.34 -2.49
N LEU A 157 15.04 8.42 -3.33
CA LEU A 157 16.42 8.75 -2.94
C LEU A 157 16.68 10.27 -2.84
N LEU A 158 15.71 11.10 -3.21
CA LEU A 158 15.81 12.56 -3.14
C LEU A 158 15.25 13.07 -1.80
N ARG A 159 15.77 14.19 -1.29
CA ARG A 159 15.17 14.87 -0.13
C ARG A 159 13.79 15.44 -0.49
N PRO A 160 12.81 15.42 0.44
CA PRO A 160 12.88 14.94 1.83
C PRO A 160 12.63 13.43 2.01
N TRP A 161 12.40 12.71 0.91
CA TRP A 161 11.89 11.34 0.87
C TRP A 161 12.90 10.26 1.23
N GLU A 162 14.19 10.54 1.01
CA GLU A 162 15.35 9.68 1.30
C GLU A 162 15.25 8.93 2.63
N ARG A 163 14.74 9.60 3.67
CA ARG A 163 14.64 9.07 5.04
C ARG A 163 13.68 7.89 5.18
N GLU A 164 12.67 7.81 4.32
CA GLU A 164 11.66 6.75 4.34
C GLU A 164 11.89 5.70 3.24
N PHE A 165 12.89 5.87 2.37
CA PHE A 165 13.11 4.99 1.22
C PHE A 165 13.30 3.53 1.64
N ALA A 166 14.25 3.27 2.53
CA ALA A 166 14.55 1.92 3.00
C ALA A 166 13.36 1.29 3.75
N GLU A 167 12.68 2.07 4.60
CA GLU A 167 11.49 1.63 5.32
C GLU A 167 10.38 1.22 4.34
N ARG A 168 10.10 2.05 3.32
CA ARG A 168 9.08 1.76 2.32
C ARG A 168 9.40 0.52 1.50
N VAL A 169 10.65 0.35 1.06
CA VAL A 169 11.08 -0.87 0.36
C VAL A 169 10.92 -2.11 1.24
N ALA A 170 11.42 -2.07 2.48
CA ALA A 170 11.32 -3.19 3.41
C ALA A 170 9.85 -3.53 3.74
N THR A 171 8.99 -2.52 3.84
CA THR A 171 7.56 -2.72 4.06
C THR A 171 6.86 -3.33 2.85
N ILE A 172 7.28 -3.02 1.62
CA ILE A 172 6.79 -3.72 0.44
C ILE A 172 7.23 -5.18 0.46
N VAL A 173 8.49 -5.49 0.82
CA VAL A 173 8.99 -6.89 0.92
C VAL A 173 8.08 -7.74 1.81
N LEU A 174 7.63 -7.21 2.95
CA LEU A 174 6.72 -7.90 3.87
C LEU A 174 5.37 -8.27 3.26
N HIS A 175 4.87 -7.42 2.37
CA HIS A 175 3.55 -7.54 1.77
C HIS A 175 3.62 -7.94 0.28
N ALA A 176 4.81 -8.28 -0.21
CA ALA A 176 5.09 -8.35 -1.64
C ALA A 176 4.26 -9.41 -2.36
N GLY A 177 3.85 -10.49 -1.68
CA GLY A 177 2.89 -11.47 -2.21
C GLY A 177 3.03 -11.75 -3.71
N ASN A 178 2.00 -11.37 -4.48
CA ASN A 178 1.91 -11.50 -5.94
C ASN A 178 2.67 -10.43 -6.76
N VAL A 179 3.26 -9.42 -6.12
CA VAL A 179 4.01 -8.32 -6.76
C VAL A 179 5.51 -8.36 -6.45
N GLU A 180 6.01 -9.45 -5.85
CA GLU A 180 7.41 -9.62 -5.49
C GLU A 180 8.35 -9.52 -6.71
N HIS A 181 7.93 -10.02 -7.88
CA HIS A 181 8.71 -9.93 -9.11
C HIS A 181 8.94 -8.48 -9.56
N VAL A 182 7.95 -7.60 -9.35
CA VAL A 182 8.05 -6.16 -9.68
C VAL A 182 9.12 -5.51 -8.81
N LEU A 183 9.10 -5.77 -7.51
CA LEU A 183 10.07 -5.21 -6.57
C LEU A 183 11.49 -5.74 -6.84
N LYS A 184 11.63 -7.05 -7.05
CA LYS A 184 12.92 -7.67 -7.37
C LYS A 184 13.54 -7.08 -8.64
N ALA A 185 12.74 -6.84 -9.67
CA ALA A 185 13.19 -6.23 -10.92
C ALA A 185 13.64 -4.77 -10.76
N ALA A 186 13.07 -4.02 -9.81
CA ALA A 186 13.52 -2.67 -9.48
C ALA A 186 14.81 -2.69 -8.63
N LEU A 187 14.86 -3.54 -7.62
CA LEU A 187 16.03 -3.69 -6.74
C LEU A 187 17.29 -4.12 -7.51
N SER A 188 17.16 -5.02 -8.49
CA SER A 188 18.30 -5.46 -9.30
C SER A 188 18.91 -4.37 -10.17
N LYS A 189 18.17 -3.28 -10.44
CA LYS A 189 18.64 -2.11 -11.19
C LYS A 189 19.22 -1.03 -10.29
N LEU A 190 19.06 -1.14 -8.97
CA LEU A 190 19.60 -0.17 -8.04
C LEU A 190 21.13 -0.25 -8.03
N ASP A 191 21.77 0.91 -8.05
CA ASP A 191 23.23 1.00 -8.00
C ASP A 191 23.79 0.20 -6.79
N PRO A 192 24.86 -0.60 -6.96
CA PRO A 192 25.40 -1.42 -5.88
C PRO A 192 25.79 -0.61 -4.63
N HIS A 193 26.33 0.60 -4.79
CA HIS A 193 26.64 1.45 -3.65
C HIS A 193 25.36 1.83 -2.88
N MET A 194 24.27 2.12 -3.59
CA MET A 194 22.97 2.38 -2.95
C MET A 194 22.40 1.12 -2.27
N GLN A 195 22.57 -0.07 -2.85
CA GLN A 195 22.20 -1.33 -2.18
C GLN A 195 22.98 -1.52 -0.86
N HIS A 196 24.26 -1.16 -0.84
CA HIS A 196 25.05 -1.19 0.39
C HIS A 196 24.55 -0.17 1.42
N VAL A 197 24.40 1.10 1.01
CA VAL A 197 24.02 2.22 1.91
C VAL A 197 22.66 1.99 2.55
N TYR A 198 21.66 1.56 1.79
CA TYR A 198 20.28 1.47 2.29
C TYR A 198 19.90 0.09 2.83
N PHE A 199 20.56 -0.97 2.38
CA PHE A 199 20.16 -2.35 2.69
C PHE A 199 21.29 -3.19 3.28
N ASN A 200 22.48 -2.62 3.55
CA ASN A 200 23.64 -3.35 4.07
C ASN A 200 24.02 -4.59 3.24
N VAL A 201 23.80 -4.54 1.92
CA VAL A 201 24.23 -5.60 1.02
C VAL A 201 25.76 -5.58 0.94
N ASN A 202 26.39 -6.72 1.23
CA ASN A 202 27.82 -6.91 0.98
C ASN A 202 28.04 -7.02 -0.52
N VAL A 203 28.22 -5.87 -1.16
CA VAL A 203 28.76 -5.81 -2.50
C VAL A 203 30.24 -6.17 -2.33
N GLY A 204 30.61 -7.40 -2.67
CA GLY A 204 32.01 -7.80 -2.61
C GLY A 204 32.85 -6.72 -3.30
N LEU A 205 33.72 -6.04 -2.54
CA LEU A 205 34.79 -5.22 -3.08
C LEU A 205 35.81 -6.17 -3.73
N THR A 206 35.40 -6.84 -4.81
CA THR A 206 36.31 -7.50 -5.74
C THR A 206 36.89 -6.38 -6.61
N GLY A 207 37.87 -5.66 -6.06
CA GLY A 207 38.51 -4.55 -6.77
C GLY A 207 39.57 -3.83 -5.95
N SER A 208 40.80 -4.34 -6.05
CA SER A 208 42.09 -3.63 -5.87
C SER A 208 42.63 -3.43 -4.45
N LEU A 209 43.33 -4.47 -3.97
CA LEU A 209 44.64 -4.30 -3.34
C LEU A 209 45.64 -5.19 -4.11
N HIS A 210 46.28 -4.60 -5.11
CA HIS A 210 47.57 -5.03 -5.65
C HIS A 210 48.53 -3.86 -5.54
#